data_AF-A0A7S0H9N3-F1
#
_entry.id   AF-A0A7S0H9N3-F1
#
_cell.length_a   1.000
_cell.length_b   1.000
_cell.length_c   1.000
_cell.angle_alpha   90.00
_cell.angle_beta   90.00
_cell.angle_gamma   90.00
#
_symmetry.space_group_name_H-M   'P 1'
#
loop_
_entity.id
_entity.type
_entity.pdbx_description
1 polymer ?
#
loop_
_entity_poly.entity_id
_entity_poly.type
_entity_poly.pdbx_seq_one_letter_code
_entity_poly.pdbx_strand_id
1 'polypeptide(L)'
;ARGAAGMEGANKNKSGVDEVAENISDIALHTQEDRETLHPGPDDVEECGKISAVELLEKLEYFFSDPEFTDALRTFFEENQDKFQFVDVGMEQPISNYDLYLKYTKRIEDLLEDFLAKNQVTHEDIINICMEEKLEGNASSYCLDYIIASTEYEAFIQMMNDFNAMCSFEVGDDEFIDLYLDETHSKEESSGAGEEEGECGS
;
A
#
# COMPACT_ATOMS: atom_id res chain seq x y z
N ALA A 1 -8.45 36.00 55.58
CA ALA A 1 -8.37 37.38 55.08
C ALA A 1 -7.10 37.55 54.26
N ARG A 2 -7.21 38.21 53.09
CA ARG A 2 -6.18 38.46 52.05
C ARG A 2 -5.81 37.21 51.23
N GLY A 3 -5.92 37.13 49.90
CA GLY A 3 -6.21 38.12 48.85
C GLY A 3 -5.04 38.25 47.87
N ALA A 4 -5.23 37.84 46.60
CA ALA A 4 -4.57 38.25 45.34
C ALA A 4 -4.79 37.11 44.30
N ALA A 5 -5.52 37.30 43.18
CA ALA A 5 -5.13 38.00 41.94
C ALA A 5 -3.83 37.42 41.35
N GLY A 6 -3.72 36.96 40.11
CA GLY A 6 -4.56 37.00 38.91
C GLY A 6 -3.71 36.48 37.73
N MET A 7 -4.17 36.80 36.51
CA MET A 7 -3.52 36.61 35.19
C MET A 7 -3.91 35.36 34.40
N GLU A 8 -4.99 35.57 33.65
CA GLU A 8 -5.22 35.09 32.30
C GLU A 8 -3.97 35.11 31.43
N GLY A 9 -3.77 34.02 30.68
CA GLY A 9 -2.86 33.95 29.54
C GLY A 9 -3.52 33.11 28.44
N ALA A 10 -4.39 33.73 27.66
CA ALA A 10 -4.97 33.12 26.47
C ALA A 10 -3.91 33.09 25.34
N ASN A 11 -3.31 31.92 25.10
CA ASN A 11 -2.40 31.73 23.98
C ASN A 11 -3.20 31.27 22.75
N LYS A 12 -3.48 32.20 21.84
CA LYS A 12 -4.07 31.93 20.53
C LYS A 12 -2.95 31.76 19.51
N ASN A 13 -2.41 30.54 19.40
CA ASN A 13 -1.58 30.18 18.26
C ASN A 13 -2.50 29.89 17.06
N LYS A 14 -2.67 30.91 16.21
CA LYS A 14 -3.11 30.74 14.83
C LYS A 14 -1.91 30.26 14.03
N SER A 15 -1.81 28.96 13.75
CA SER A 15 -0.87 28.46 12.74
C SER A 15 -1.45 28.77 11.36
N GLY A 16 -0.77 29.65 10.63
CA GLY A 16 -1.06 29.93 9.23
C GLY A 16 -0.80 28.69 8.38
N VAL A 17 -1.86 28.20 7.77
CA VAL A 17 -1.84 27.20 6.71
C VAL A 17 -2.87 27.70 5.70
N ASP A 18 -2.52 28.73 4.93
CA ASP A 18 -3.39 29.27 3.86
C ASP A 18 -2.64 30.20 2.88
N GLU A 19 -1.33 30.03 2.68
CA GLU A 19 -0.57 30.94 1.78
C GLU A 19 0.55 30.23 1.00
N VAL A 20 0.23 29.16 0.25
CA VAL A 20 1.17 28.58 -0.74
C VAL A 20 0.48 28.04 -2.00
N ALA A 21 -0.64 28.61 -2.44
CA ALA A 21 -1.41 28.07 -3.59
C ALA A 21 -1.53 28.99 -4.80
N GLU A 22 -0.78 30.09 -4.89
CA GLU A 22 -0.78 30.93 -6.10
C GLU A 22 0.65 31.38 -6.45
N ASN A 23 1.39 30.59 -7.25
CA ASN A 23 2.54 31.06 -8.04
C ASN A 23 3.16 29.96 -8.96
N ILE A 24 2.36 29.33 -9.83
CA ILE A 24 2.90 28.45 -10.90
C ILE A 24 2.27 28.80 -12.26
N SER A 25 2.25 30.09 -12.64
CA SER A 25 1.73 30.48 -13.97
C SER A 25 2.68 31.27 -14.87
N ASP A 26 3.94 31.53 -14.49
CA ASP A 26 4.75 32.56 -15.18
C ASP A 26 6.15 32.13 -15.66
N ILE A 27 6.39 30.85 -15.94
CA ILE A 27 7.68 30.45 -16.55
C ILE A 27 7.46 29.68 -17.86
N ALA A 28 8.00 30.27 -18.92
CA ALA A 28 8.30 29.73 -20.25
C ALA A 28 7.24 29.89 -21.36
N LEU A 29 6.90 31.15 -21.67
CA LEU A 29 6.66 31.56 -23.06
C LEU A 29 7.95 32.20 -23.62
N HIS A 30 8.26 31.90 -24.88
CA HIS A 30 9.30 32.48 -25.76
C HIS A 30 10.72 31.90 -25.68
N THR A 31 10.99 30.92 -26.55
CA THR A 31 12.10 31.03 -27.53
C THR A 31 11.67 30.33 -28.83
N GLN A 32 11.32 31.14 -29.82
CA GLN A 32 11.06 30.73 -31.19
C GLN A 32 11.97 31.61 -32.04
N GLU A 33 12.97 31.01 -32.70
CA GLU A 33 13.55 31.52 -33.95
C GLU A 33 14.51 30.47 -34.56
N ASP A 34 14.11 30.04 -35.76
CA ASP A 34 14.92 29.64 -36.91
C ASP A 34 15.92 28.48 -36.81
N ARG A 35 15.46 27.31 -37.29
CA ARG A 35 16.31 26.46 -38.12
C ARG A 35 15.52 25.63 -39.14
N GLU A 36 15.39 26.21 -40.35
CA GLU A 36 15.12 25.46 -41.57
C GLU A 36 16.29 24.53 -41.89
N THR A 37 16.06 23.21 -41.89
CA THR A 37 16.65 22.30 -42.87
C THR A 37 15.75 21.07 -42.98
N LEU A 38 15.04 20.98 -44.12
CA LEU A 38 14.34 19.81 -44.60
C LEU A 38 15.29 18.61 -44.73
N HIS A 39 14.95 17.50 -44.11
CA HIS A 39 15.18 16.15 -44.64
C HIS A 39 14.05 15.22 -44.17
N PRO A 40 13.06 14.88 -45.02
CA PRO A 40 12.13 13.80 -44.73
C PRO A 40 12.81 12.47 -45.11
N GLY A 41 13.48 11.86 -44.14
CA GLY A 41 13.97 10.48 -44.25
C GLY A 41 12.83 9.49 -43.92
N PRO A 42 12.75 8.33 -44.60
CA PRO A 42 11.71 7.35 -44.40
C PRO A 42 12.09 6.45 -43.24
N ASP A 43 11.78 6.86 -42.03
CA ASP A 43 11.62 5.92 -40.93
C ASP A 43 10.23 6.19 -40.38
N ASP A 44 9.26 5.43 -40.88
CA ASP A 44 8.10 4.98 -40.10
C ASP A 44 8.66 4.30 -38.83
N VAL A 45 9.18 5.10 -37.91
CA VAL A 45 9.40 4.67 -36.53
C VAL A 45 7.99 4.51 -36.02
N GLU A 46 7.52 3.26 -36.02
CA GLU A 46 6.29 2.84 -35.38
C GLU A 46 6.14 3.68 -34.11
N GLU A 47 5.09 4.50 -34.11
CA GLU A 47 4.64 5.23 -32.95
C GLU A 47 4.24 4.15 -31.94
N CYS A 48 5.23 3.66 -31.20
CA CYS A 48 5.07 2.71 -30.11
C CYS A 48 4.07 3.38 -29.18
N GLY A 49 2.83 2.88 -29.22
CA GLY A 49 1.70 3.51 -28.57
C GLY A 49 2.09 3.79 -27.13
N LYS A 50 2.23 5.08 -26.78
CA LYS A 50 2.58 5.48 -25.43
C LYS A 50 1.51 4.90 -24.51
N ILE A 51 1.94 4.09 -23.57
CA ILE A 51 1.06 3.58 -22.53
C ILE A 51 0.45 4.79 -21.79
N SER A 52 -0.87 4.78 -21.58
CA SER A 52 -1.50 5.85 -20.81
C SER A 52 -1.12 5.71 -19.32
N ALA A 53 -1.14 6.82 -18.56
CA ALA A 53 -0.88 6.80 -17.13
C ALA A 53 -1.77 5.80 -16.38
N VAL A 54 -3.06 5.78 -16.72
CA VAL A 54 -4.05 4.83 -16.16
C VAL A 54 -3.68 3.39 -16.49
N GLU A 55 -3.35 3.08 -17.75
CA GLU A 55 -2.97 1.71 -18.15
C GLU A 55 -1.67 1.27 -17.48
N LEU A 56 -0.70 2.18 -17.33
CA LEU A 56 0.56 1.87 -16.64
C LEU A 56 0.31 1.64 -15.14
N LEU A 57 -0.51 2.46 -14.49
CA LEU A 57 -0.90 2.25 -13.10
C LEU A 57 -1.61 0.90 -12.90
N GLU A 58 -2.56 0.53 -13.78
CA GLU A 58 -3.21 -0.78 -13.73
C GLU A 58 -2.21 -1.94 -13.87
N LYS A 59 -1.23 -1.81 -14.78
CA LYS A 59 -0.16 -2.81 -14.93
C LYS A 59 0.75 -2.87 -13.71
N LEU A 60 1.00 -1.72 -13.08
CA LEU A 60 1.80 -1.62 -11.87
C LEU A 60 1.07 -2.31 -10.71
N GLU A 61 -0.20 -1.99 -10.47
CA GLU A 61 -1.05 -2.66 -9.48
C GLU A 61 -1.11 -4.18 -9.69
N TYR A 62 -1.26 -4.62 -10.94
CA TYR A 62 -1.22 -6.04 -11.27
C TYR A 62 0.13 -6.67 -10.94
N PHE A 63 1.24 -6.00 -11.28
CA PHE A 63 2.60 -6.47 -10.98
C PHE A 63 2.87 -6.60 -9.47
N PHE A 64 2.48 -5.60 -8.68
CA PHE A 64 2.64 -5.63 -7.22
C PHE A 64 1.72 -6.66 -6.54
N SER A 65 0.64 -7.06 -7.21
CA SER A 65 -0.25 -8.13 -6.76
C SER A 65 0.17 -9.52 -7.27
N ASP A 66 1.21 -9.61 -8.10
CA ASP A 66 1.66 -10.87 -8.68
C ASP A 66 2.26 -11.81 -7.60
N PRO A 67 2.01 -13.12 -7.65
CA PRO A 67 2.60 -14.08 -6.72
C PRO A 67 4.13 -14.02 -6.67
N GLU A 68 4.81 -13.82 -7.80
CA GLU A 68 6.28 -13.73 -7.84
C GLU A 68 6.78 -12.54 -7.03
N PHE A 69 6.13 -11.38 -7.17
CA PHE A 69 6.45 -10.18 -6.40
C PHE A 69 6.15 -10.38 -4.91
N THR A 70 4.92 -10.78 -4.59
CA THR A 70 4.45 -10.90 -3.21
C THR A 70 5.19 -12.00 -2.43
N ASP A 71 5.56 -13.11 -3.07
CA ASP A 71 6.39 -14.15 -2.46
C ASP A 71 7.83 -13.70 -2.25
N ALA A 72 8.43 -12.97 -3.20
CA ALA A 72 9.76 -12.41 -3.04
C ALA A 72 9.82 -11.43 -1.84
N LEU A 73 8.77 -10.62 -1.69
CA LEU A 73 8.67 -9.66 -0.61
C LEU A 73 8.38 -10.35 0.74
N ARG A 74 7.46 -11.31 0.78
CA ARG A 74 7.20 -12.14 1.97
C ARG A 74 8.49 -12.83 2.43
N THR A 75 9.22 -13.46 1.51
CA THR A 75 10.50 -14.12 1.81
C THR A 75 11.50 -13.15 2.41
N PHE A 76 11.60 -11.93 1.84
CA PHE A 76 12.46 -10.90 2.41
C PHE A 76 12.07 -10.57 3.87
N PHE A 77 10.79 -10.41 4.17
CA PHE A 77 10.36 -10.11 5.52
C PHE A 77 10.61 -11.27 6.48
N GLU A 78 10.24 -12.50 6.11
CA GLU A 78 10.45 -13.70 6.93
C GLU A 78 11.94 -13.94 7.25
N GLU A 79 12.84 -13.71 6.28
CA GLU A 79 14.28 -13.88 6.47
C GLU A 79 14.94 -12.79 7.34
N ASN A 80 14.27 -11.68 7.58
CA ASN A 80 14.85 -10.52 8.26
C ASN A 80 14.05 -10.03 9.48
N GLN A 81 12.87 -10.58 9.76
CA GLN A 81 12.04 -10.21 10.90
C GLN A 81 12.77 -10.38 12.24
N ASP A 82 13.56 -11.45 12.39
CA ASP A 82 14.35 -11.76 13.58
C ASP A 82 15.52 -10.78 13.81
N LYS A 83 16.01 -10.15 12.74
CA LYS A 83 17.10 -9.16 12.75
C LYS A 83 16.57 -7.73 12.93
N PHE A 84 15.30 -7.51 12.64
CA PHE A 84 14.68 -6.20 12.74
C PHE A 84 14.40 -5.86 14.20
N GLN A 85 14.81 -4.67 14.62
CA GLN A 85 14.58 -4.19 15.97
C GLN A 85 13.37 -3.26 15.96
N PHE A 86 12.24 -3.74 16.46
CA PHE A 86 11.00 -2.97 16.54
C PHE A 86 11.10 -1.89 17.62
N VAL A 87 11.00 -0.64 17.20
CA VAL A 87 10.97 0.56 18.06
C VAL A 87 9.82 1.44 17.59
N ASP A 88 9.13 2.09 18.53
CA ASP A 88 8.00 2.98 18.25
C ASP A 88 8.33 4.03 17.18
N VAL A 89 7.34 4.35 16.34
CA VAL A 89 7.45 5.36 15.30
C VAL A 89 7.77 6.73 15.91
N GLY A 90 8.77 7.42 15.34
CA GLY A 90 9.26 8.71 15.84
C GLY A 90 10.38 8.62 16.88
N MET A 91 10.75 7.42 17.32
CA MET A 91 11.94 7.20 18.15
C MET A 91 13.18 6.96 17.28
N GLU A 92 14.37 7.13 17.89
CA GLU A 92 15.64 6.86 17.24
C GLU A 92 15.73 5.38 16.82
N GLN A 93 15.89 5.16 15.51
CA GLN A 93 15.92 3.82 14.93
C GLN A 93 17.31 3.19 15.03
N PRO A 94 17.43 1.90 15.39
CA PRO A 94 18.70 1.19 15.38
C PRO A 94 19.35 1.20 14.00
N ILE A 95 20.68 1.42 13.96
CA ILE A 95 21.41 1.51 12.68
C ILE A 95 21.31 0.24 11.84
N SER A 96 21.12 -0.92 12.49
CA SER A 96 20.90 -2.20 11.81
C SER A 96 19.62 -2.25 10.98
N ASN A 97 18.59 -1.47 11.36
CA ASN A 97 17.35 -1.39 10.58
C ASN A 97 17.58 -0.67 9.24
N TYR A 98 18.54 0.27 9.20
CA TYR A 98 18.92 0.94 7.97
C TYR A 98 19.61 -0.02 6.98
N ASP A 99 20.41 -0.96 7.45
CA ASP A 99 20.99 -2.00 6.59
C ASP A 99 19.91 -2.90 5.96
N LEU A 100 18.81 -3.14 6.68
CA LEU A 100 17.64 -3.87 6.17
C LEU A 100 16.86 -3.03 5.15
N TYR A 101 16.69 -1.73 5.41
CA TYR A 101 16.11 -0.80 4.46
C TYR A 101 16.86 -0.79 3.13
N LEU A 102 18.19 -0.70 3.14
CA LEU A 102 18.99 -0.73 1.90
C LEU A 102 18.80 -2.02 1.10
N LYS A 103 18.63 -3.17 1.79
CA LYS A 103 18.34 -4.45 1.13
C LYS A 103 16.92 -4.46 0.55
N TYR A 104 15.95 -3.89 1.25
CA TYR A 104 14.59 -3.73 0.77
C TYR A 104 14.55 -2.84 -0.47
N THR A 105 15.15 -1.64 -0.42
CA THR A 105 15.24 -0.72 -1.56
C THR A 105 15.81 -1.42 -2.78
N LYS A 106 16.96 -2.09 -2.63
CA LYS A 106 17.56 -2.84 -3.73
C LYS A 106 16.64 -3.92 -4.30
N ARG A 107 15.91 -4.64 -3.43
CA ARG A 107 14.98 -5.68 -3.88
C ARG A 107 13.85 -5.08 -4.73
N ILE A 108 13.28 -3.97 -4.30
CA ILE A 108 12.22 -3.28 -5.04
C ILE A 108 12.76 -2.72 -6.36
N GLU A 109 13.97 -2.13 -6.36
CA GLU A 109 14.65 -1.67 -7.58
C GLU A 109 14.85 -2.81 -8.58
N ASP A 110 15.45 -3.94 -8.15
CA ASP A 110 15.70 -5.10 -9.02
C ASP A 110 14.38 -5.63 -9.65
N LEU A 111 13.30 -5.69 -8.86
CA LEU A 111 11.97 -6.13 -9.32
C LEU A 111 11.33 -5.13 -10.30
N LEU A 112 11.46 -3.83 -10.02
CA LEU A 112 10.93 -2.76 -10.87
C LEU A 112 11.70 -2.66 -12.20
N GLU A 113 13.02 -2.80 -12.20
CA GLU A 113 13.82 -2.78 -13.43
C GLU A 113 13.36 -3.87 -14.41
N ASP A 114 13.08 -5.07 -13.91
CA ASP A 114 12.53 -6.17 -14.70
C ASP A 114 11.14 -5.83 -15.26
N PHE A 115 10.29 -5.17 -14.47
CA PHE A 115 8.97 -4.70 -14.92
C PHE A 115 9.09 -3.65 -16.03
N LEU A 116 9.97 -2.65 -15.85
CA LEU A 116 10.20 -1.56 -16.80
C LEU A 116 10.70 -2.10 -18.14
N ALA A 117 11.65 -3.04 -18.10
CA ALA A 117 12.19 -3.67 -19.30
C ALA A 117 11.12 -4.47 -20.06
N LYS A 118 10.26 -5.22 -19.36
CA LYS A 118 9.18 -6.02 -19.97
C LYS A 118 8.09 -5.15 -20.62
N ASN A 119 7.79 -4.00 -20.02
CA ASN A 119 6.70 -3.13 -20.47
C ASN A 119 7.15 -1.98 -21.37
N GLN A 120 8.47 -1.85 -21.64
CA GLN A 120 9.06 -0.75 -22.41
C GLN A 120 8.73 0.62 -21.79
N VAL A 121 8.79 0.69 -20.46
CA VAL A 121 8.48 1.88 -19.67
C VAL A 121 9.77 2.44 -19.09
N THR A 122 9.84 3.76 -18.92
CA THR A 122 10.99 4.42 -18.30
C THR A 122 10.74 4.72 -16.82
N HIS A 123 11.81 4.94 -16.08
CA HIS A 123 11.70 5.43 -14.69
C HIS A 123 10.96 6.77 -14.59
N GLU A 124 11.08 7.63 -15.60
CA GLU A 124 10.39 8.93 -15.65
C GLU A 124 8.88 8.75 -15.74
N ASP A 125 8.40 7.74 -16.48
CA ASP A 125 6.96 7.43 -16.58
C ASP A 125 6.37 7.03 -15.21
N ILE A 126 7.11 6.24 -14.42
CA ILE A 126 6.68 5.88 -13.05
C ILE A 126 6.64 7.11 -12.15
N ILE A 127 7.66 7.97 -12.21
CA ILE A 127 7.70 9.21 -11.40
C ILE A 127 6.51 10.11 -11.76
N ASN A 128 6.21 10.25 -13.06
CA ASN A 128 5.08 11.06 -13.52
C ASN A 128 3.76 10.54 -12.97
N ILE A 129 3.54 9.23 -12.97
CA ILE A 129 2.33 8.62 -12.39
C ILE A 129 2.24 8.84 -10.89
N CYS A 130 3.34 8.66 -10.15
CA CYS A 130 3.35 8.94 -8.72
C CYS A 130 2.99 10.41 -8.42
N MET A 131 3.41 11.34 -9.27
CA MET A 131 3.06 12.77 -9.14
C MET A 131 1.59 13.04 -9.49
N GLU A 132 1.08 12.41 -10.55
CA GLU A 132 -0.32 12.54 -10.97
C GLU A 132 -1.28 11.99 -9.91
N GLU A 133 -1.04 10.78 -9.40
CA GLU A 133 -1.85 10.16 -8.33
C GLU A 133 -1.89 11.02 -7.06
N LYS A 134 -0.74 11.61 -6.70
CA LYS A 134 -0.65 12.54 -5.57
C LYS A 134 -1.46 13.82 -5.77
N LEU A 135 -1.52 14.33 -7.00
CA LEU A 135 -2.27 15.56 -7.34
C LEU A 135 -3.78 15.31 -7.41
N GLU A 136 -4.19 14.14 -7.90
CA GLU A 136 -5.60 13.76 -8.00
C GLU A 136 -6.23 13.38 -6.65
N GLY A 137 -5.40 13.11 -5.64
CA GLY A 137 -5.86 12.72 -4.31
C GLY A 137 -6.45 11.31 -4.25
N ASN A 138 -6.30 10.54 -5.33
CA ASN A 138 -6.68 9.12 -5.44
C ASN A 138 -5.59 8.22 -4.83
N ALA A 139 -5.07 8.57 -3.65
CA ALA A 139 -3.97 7.86 -2.98
C ALA A 139 -4.39 6.50 -2.37
N SER A 140 -5.08 5.66 -3.15
CA SER A 140 -5.50 4.30 -2.76
C SER A 140 -4.77 3.19 -3.48
N SER A 141 -3.75 3.54 -4.27
CA SER A 141 -2.98 2.58 -5.06
C SER A 141 -1.95 1.89 -4.15
N TYR A 142 -2.24 0.65 -3.73
CA TYR A 142 -1.38 -0.15 -2.85
C TYR A 142 0.01 -0.40 -3.44
N CYS A 143 0.13 -0.38 -4.78
CA CYS A 143 1.44 -0.51 -5.42
C CYS A 143 2.41 0.61 -5.03
N LEU A 144 1.89 1.83 -4.79
CA LEU A 144 2.71 2.99 -4.47
C LEU A 144 3.29 2.89 -3.06
N ASP A 145 2.64 2.23 -2.12
CA ASP A 145 3.14 2.07 -0.75
C ASP A 145 4.50 1.34 -0.74
N TYR A 146 4.68 0.35 -1.61
CA TYR A 146 5.96 -0.35 -1.77
C TYR A 146 7.05 0.54 -2.37
N ILE A 147 6.69 1.39 -3.34
CA ILE A 147 7.64 2.32 -3.97
C ILE A 147 8.02 3.42 -2.98
N ILE A 148 7.05 3.99 -2.28
CA ILE A 148 7.27 5.00 -1.24
C ILE A 148 8.15 4.41 -0.15
N ALA A 149 7.85 3.21 0.38
CA ALA A 149 8.69 2.54 1.36
C ALA A 149 10.11 2.26 0.86
N SER A 150 10.35 2.16 -0.45
CA SER A 150 11.71 1.94 -0.99
C SER A 150 12.54 3.22 -1.04
N THR A 151 11.90 4.39 -0.97
CA THR A 151 12.53 5.71 -1.06
C THR A 151 12.45 6.50 0.25
N GLU A 152 11.47 6.18 1.10
CA GLU A 152 11.20 6.82 2.38
C GLU A 152 11.39 5.82 3.53
N TYR A 153 12.43 6.05 4.33
CA TYR A 153 12.77 5.17 5.45
C TYR A 153 11.64 5.04 6.49
N GLU A 154 10.92 6.13 6.79
CA GLU A 154 9.82 6.09 7.75
C GLU A 154 8.66 5.19 7.27
N ALA A 155 8.34 5.24 5.97
CA ALA A 155 7.34 4.37 5.37
C ALA A 155 7.77 2.90 5.40
N PHE A 156 9.06 2.60 5.19
CA PHE A 156 9.61 1.25 5.39
C PHE A 156 9.46 0.76 6.84
N ILE A 157 9.77 1.61 7.82
CA ILE A 157 9.61 1.25 9.25
C ILE A 157 8.15 0.96 9.57
N GLN A 158 7.22 1.76 9.06
CA GLN A 158 5.78 1.52 9.23
C GLN A 158 5.38 0.17 8.62
N MET A 159 5.81 -0.10 7.38
CA MET A 159 5.54 -1.37 6.69
C MET A 159 6.09 -2.59 7.44
N MET A 160 7.30 -2.51 7.98
CA MET A 160 7.88 -3.58 8.80
C MET A 160 7.05 -3.83 10.07
N ASN A 161 6.59 -2.77 10.74
CA ASN A 161 5.72 -2.88 11.91
C ASN A 161 4.38 -3.53 11.54
N ASP A 162 3.77 -3.11 10.43
CA ASP A 162 2.50 -3.66 9.95
C ASP A 162 2.63 -5.15 9.60
N PHE A 163 3.71 -5.53 8.91
CA PHE A 163 4.00 -6.94 8.62
C PHE A 163 4.16 -7.77 9.89
N ASN A 164 4.93 -7.27 10.86
CA ASN A 164 5.09 -7.95 12.14
C ASN A 164 3.76 -8.07 12.90
N ALA A 165 2.94 -7.02 12.89
CA ALA A 165 1.60 -7.05 13.48
C ALA A 165 0.73 -8.14 12.83
N MET A 166 0.74 -8.23 11.50
CA MET A 166 0.00 -9.27 10.75
C MET A 166 0.49 -10.69 11.08
N CYS A 167 1.81 -10.91 11.20
CA CYS A 167 2.37 -12.22 11.57
C CYS A 167 2.14 -12.58 13.04
N SER A 168 2.12 -11.57 13.94
CA SER A 168 1.93 -11.75 15.38
C SER A 168 0.46 -11.84 15.79
N PHE A 169 -0.48 -11.63 14.86
CA PHE A 169 -1.89 -11.82 15.10
C PHE A 169 -2.15 -13.31 15.27
N GLU A 170 -1.96 -13.79 16.50
CA GLU A 170 -2.51 -15.06 16.96
C GLU A 170 -4.01 -14.97 16.71
N VAL A 171 -4.50 -15.71 15.71
CA VAL A 171 -5.92 -16.04 15.62
C VAL A 171 -6.20 -16.71 16.95
N GLY A 172 -6.83 -15.98 17.87
CA GLY A 172 -7.22 -16.53 19.16
C GLY A 172 -8.09 -17.74 18.87
N ASP A 173 -7.49 -18.91 18.97
CA ASP A 173 -8.20 -20.14 19.17
C ASP A 173 -9.13 -19.90 20.38
N ASP A 174 -10.40 -20.23 20.20
CA ASP A 174 -11.27 -20.66 21.30
C ASP A 174 -12.15 -19.65 22.07
N GLU A 175 -12.87 -18.70 21.46
CA GLU A 175 -14.08 -18.15 22.14
C GLU A 175 -15.29 -17.74 21.27
N PHE A 176 -15.22 -17.81 19.92
CA PHE A 176 -16.32 -17.32 19.06
C PHE A 176 -17.31 -18.40 18.53
N ILE A 177 -17.08 -19.69 18.79
CA ILE A 177 -17.89 -20.80 18.25
C ILE A 177 -19.01 -21.28 19.19
N ASP A 178 -19.15 -20.76 20.41
CA ASP A 178 -20.23 -21.16 21.33
C ASP A 178 -21.54 -20.35 21.20
N LEU A 179 -21.59 -19.32 20.35
CA LEU A 179 -22.79 -18.47 20.20
C LEU A 179 -23.76 -18.90 19.08
N TYR A 180 -23.49 -19.98 18.34
CA TYR A 180 -24.31 -20.40 17.19
C TYR A 180 -24.92 -21.82 17.28
N LEU A 181 -24.80 -22.52 18.42
CA LEU A 181 -25.29 -23.91 18.56
C LEU A 181 -26.40 -24.13 19.62
N ASP A 182 -27.06 -23.10 20.15
CA ASP A 182 -28.14 -23.26 21.15
C ASP A 182 -29.57 -22.88 20.67
N GLU A 183 -29.89 -23.03 19.37
CA GLU A 183 -31.23 -22.68 18.86
C GLU A 183 -31.98 -23.75 18.04
N THR A 184 -31.62 -25.05 18.11
CA THR A 184 -32.39 -26.09 17.38
C THR A 184 -32.76 -27.37 18.14
N HIS A 185 -32.99 -27.31 19.46
CA HIS A 185 -33.64 -28.44 20.16
C HIS A 185 -34.75 -28.01 21.13
N SER A 186 -35.83 -27.43 20.57
CA SER A 186 -37.15 -27.48 21.21
C SER A 186 -38.04 -28.53 20.54
N LYS A 187 -37.96 -29.74 21.09
CA LYS A 187 -39.02 -30.76 21.27
C LYS A 187 -40.20 -30.73 20.29
N GLU A 188 -40.19 -31.63 19.32
CA GLU A 188 -41.41 -32.29 18.84
C GLU A 188 -41.57 -33.63 19.59
N GLU A 189 -42.30 -33.61 20.71
CA GLU A 189 -42.91 -34.82 21.25
C GLU A 189 -44.20 -35.10 20.49
N SER A 190 -44.12 -35.98 19.49
CA SER A 190 -45.28 -36.63 18.89
C SER A 190 -45.20 -38.12 19.16
N SER A 191 -45.76 -38.54 20.30
CA SER A 191 -46.07 -39.95 20.55
C SER A 191 -47.45 -40.25 19.97
N GLY A 192 -47.52 -41.08 18.92
CA GLY A 192 -48.79 -41.48 18.34
C GLY A 192 -48.68 -42.75 17.50
N ALA A 193 -49.31 -43.81 18.00
CA ALA A 193 -49.65 -45.10 17.37
C ALA A 193 -48.46 -45.98 16.95
N GLY A 194 -48.43 -47.30 17.20
CA GLY A 194 -49.51 -48.25 17.42
C GLY A 194 -49.42 -49.35 16.36
N GLU A 195 -49.40 -50.61 16.81
CA GLU A 195 -49.76 -51.84 16.06
C GLU A 195 -48.78 -52.25 14.92
N GLU A 196 -48.52 -53.51 14.59
CA GLU A 196 -49.00 -54.82 15.02
C GLU A 196 -48.00 -55.87 14.49
N GLU A 197 -47.91 -57.01 15.17
CA GLU A 197 -47.17 -58.19 14.74
C GLU A 197 -47.84 -58.85 13.52
N GLY A 198 -47.06 -59.40 12.60
CA GLY A 198 -47.59 -60.01 11.37
C GLY A 198 -46.60 -60.92 10.66
N GLU A 199 -46.27 -62.01 11.33
CA GLU A 199 -45.58 -63.20 10.83
C GLU A 199 -46.28 -63.80 9.59
N CYS A 200 -45.57 -64.01 8.49
CA CYS A 200 -45.92 -65.01 7.49
C CYS A 200 -44.68 -65.46 6.74
N GLY A 201 -44.27 -66.69 7.02
CA GLY A 201 -43.18 -67.38 6.34
C GLY A 201 -43.62 -68.12 5.07
N SER A 202 -42.59 -68.69 4.44
CA SER A 202 -42.53 -69.59 3.28
C SER A 202 -42.62 -68.94 1.90
#